data_AF-A1B123-F1
#
_entry.id   AF-A1B123-F1
#
_cell.length_a   1.000
_cell.length_b   1.000
_cell.length_c   1.000
_cell.angle_alpha   90.00
_cell.angle_beta   90.00
_cell.angle_gamma   90.00
#
_symmetry.space_group_name_H-M   'P 1'
#
loop_
_entity.id
_entity.type
_entity.pdbx_description
1 polymer ?
#
loop_
_entity_poly.entity_id
_entity_poly.type
_entity_poly.pdbx_seq_one_letter_code
_entity_poly.pdbx_strand_id
1 'polypeptide(L)' 'MLEFWIDPDSPYHKPRFAEGGTYVFYCASGWRSLLAARVAQEMGLDARSLRGGFGEWRRAGQPVAERPARG' A
#
# COMPACT_ATOMS: atom_id res chain seq x y z
N MET A 1 -9.43 -7.89 -6.16
CA MET A 1 -9.53 -7.50 -4.74
C MET A 1 -8.15 -7.61 -4.12
N LEU A 2 -7.83 -6.82 -3.08
CA LEU A 2 -6.52 -6.83 -2.41
C LEU A 2 -6.30 -8.16 -1.67
N GLU A 3 -7.36 -8.68 -1.09
CA GLU A 3 -7.45 -9.88 -0.28
C GLU A 3 -6.91 -11.10 -1.04
N PHE A 4 -7.35 -11.31 -2.28
CA PHE A 4 -6.85 -12.38 -3.15
C PHE A 4 -5.36 -12.28 -3.48
N TRP A 5 -4.76 -11.10 -3.34
CA TRP A 5 -3.32 -10.97 -3.53
C TRP A 5 -2.54 -11.32 -2.25
N ILE A 6 -3.14 -11.10 -1.08
CA ILE A 6 -2.53 -11.34 0.23
C ILE A 6 -2.65 -12.81 0.63
N ASP A 7 -3.83 -13.40 0.44
CA ASP A 7 -4.14 -14.79 0.81
C ASP A 7 -3.21 -15.78 0.08
N PRO A 8 -2.39 -16.58 0.78
CA PRO A 8 -1.48 -17.56 0.17
C PRO A 8 -2.21 -18.72 -0.53
N ASP A 9 -3.45 -19.01 -0.15
CA ASP A 9 -4.26 -20.08 -0.75
C ASP A 9 -4.99 -19.59 -2.01
N SER A 10 -4.93 -18.29 -2.31
CA SER A 10 -5.57 -17.72 -3.49
C SER A 10 -4.76 -17.98 -4.77
N PRO A 11 -5.40 -18.32 -5.90
CA PRO A 11 -4.71 -18.44 -7.19
C PRO A 11 -4.15 -17.11 -7.71
N TYR A 12 -4.54 -15.99 -7.10
CA TYR A 12 -4.01 -14.66 -7.42
C TYR A 12 -2.96 -14.16 -6.41
N HIS A 13 -2.51 -15.05 -5.50
CA HIS A 13 -1.52 -14.72 -4.49
C HIS A 13 -0.29 -14.09 -5.14
N LYS A 14 0.21 -13.02 -4.52
CA LYS A 14 1.42 -12.34 -4.97
C LYS A 14 2.54 -12.64 -3.97
N PRO A 15 3.62 -13.33 -4.39
CA PRO A 15 4.70 -13.77 -3.49
C PRO A 15 5.28 -12.67 -2.60
N ARG A 16 5.29 -11.43 -3.10
CA ARG A 16 5.74 -10.25 -2.35
C ARG A 16 5.04 -10.01 -1.01
N PHE A 17 3.85 -10.59 -0.80
CA PHE A 17 3.14 -10.47 0.47
C PHE A 17 3.54 -11.55 1.49
N ALA A 18 4.30 -12.57 1.07
CA ALA A 18 4.83 -13.64 1.92
C ALA A 18 6.30 -13.43 2.34
N GLU A 19 6.97 -12.39 1.84
CA GLU A 19 8.40 -12.14 2.06
C GLU A 19 8.74 -11.63 3.48
N GLY A 20 7.73 -11.29 4.29
CA GLY A 20 7.92 -10.82 5.68
C GLY A 20 8.53 -9.42 5.74
N GLY A 21 7.69 -8.38 5.72
CA GLY A 21 8.13 -7.00 5.82
C GLY A 21 7.00 -6.04 6.19
N THR A 22 7.33 -4.77 6.40
CA THR A 22 6.35 -3.72 6.66
C THR A 22 5.81 -3.16 5.33
N TYR A 23 4.50 -3.26 5.12
CA TYR A 23 3.82 -2.78 3.93
C TYR A 23 3.20 -1.40 4.18
N VAL A 24 3.64 -0.39 3.42
CA VAL A 24 3.09 0.96 3.51
C VAL A 24 2.14 1.23 2.35
N PHE A 25 0.85 1.41 2.66
CA PHE A 25 -0.18 1.78 1.70
C PHE A 25 -0.33 3.29 1.62
N TYR A 26 -0.42 3.83 0.41
CA TYR A 26 -0.73 5.24 0.17
C TYR A 26 -1.76 5.42 -0.94
N CYS A 27 -2.54 6.49 -0.83
CA CYS A 27 -3.36 7.00 -1.93
C CYS A 27 -3.15 8.51 -2.04
N ALA A 28 -4.03 9.23 -2.74
CA ALA A 28 -3.89 10.68 -2.90
C ALA A 28 -3.96 11.44 -1.56
N SER A 29 -4.91 11.08 -0.68
CA SER A 29 -5.25 11.83 0.54
C SER A 29 -5.32 10.99 1.83
N GLY A 30 -4.99 9.69 1.77
CA GLY A 30 -4.90 8.81 2.94
C GLY A 30 -6.14 7.96 3.25
N TRP A 31 -7.35 8.38 2.85
CA TRP A 31 -8.58 7.67 3.24
C TRP A 31 -8.69 6.24 2.71
N ARG A 32 -8.44 6.04 1.41
CA ARG A 32 -8.51 4.70 0.80
C ARG A 32 -7.39 3.78 1.27
N SER A 33 -6.20 4.33 1.48
CA SER A 33 -5.07 3.55 1.98
C SER A 33 -5.26 3.14 3.43
N LEU A 34 -6.00 3.91 4.23
CA LEU A 34 -6.35 3.54 5.59
C LEU A 34 -7.20 2.27 5.62
N LEU A 35 -8.24 2.21 4.77
CA LEU A 35 -9.08 1.01 4.63
C LEU A 35 -8.28 -0.19 4.10
N ALA A 36 -7.44 0.02 3.08
CA ALA A 36 -6.62 -1.05 2.52
C ALA A 36 -5.60 -1.60 3.55
N ALA A 37 -4.96 -0.73 4.32
CA ALA A 37 -4.04 -1.13 5.38
C ALA A 37 -4.77 -1.91 6.49
N ARG A 38 -5.98 -1.48 6.86
CA ARG A 38 -6.81 -2.21 7.84
C ARG A 38 -7.11 -3.63 7.38
N VAL A 39 -7.57 -3.81 6.14
CA VAL A 39 -7.83 -5.14 5.57
C VAL A 39 -6.56 -5.98 5.56
N ALA A 40 -5.43 -5.42 5.14
CA ALA A 40 -4.15 -6.14 5.14
C ALA A 40 -3.71 -6.58 6.56
N GLN A 41 -3.94 -5.74 7.57
CA GLN A 41 -3.68 -6.08 8.98
C GLN A 41 -4.59 -7.21 9.48
N GLU A 42 -5.89 -7.20 9.11
CA GLU A 42 -6.82 -8.29 9.45
C GLU A 42 -6.38 -9.63 8.88
N MET A 43 -5.68 -9.61 7.74
CA MET A 43 -5.12 -10.79 7.08
C MET A 43 -3.71 -11.16 7.57
N GLY A 44 -3.19 -10.47 8.59
CA GLY A 44 -1.93 -10.82 9.24
C GLY A 44 -0.67 -10.14 8.69
N LEU A 45 -0.79 -9.19 7.75
CA LEU A 45 0.36 -8.40 7.30
C LEU A 45 0.70 -7.28 8.31
N ASP A 46 1.99 -7.01 8.52
CA ASP A 46 2.44 -5.75 9.13
C ASP A 46 2.23 -4.60 8.15
N ALA A 47 1.03 -4.02 8.15
CA ALA A 47 0.65 -2.96 7.23
C ALA A 47 0.40 -1.62 7.93
N ARG A 48 0.74 -0.52 7.25
CA ARG A 48 0.52 0.86 7.71
C ARG A 48 -0.05 1.71 6.58
N SER A 49 -0.81 2.76 6.92
CA SER A 49 -1.23 3.77 5.96
C SER A 49 -0.45 5.07 6.13
N LEU A 50 0.01 5.64 5.00
CA LEU A 50 0.60 6.97 4.98
C LEU A 50 -0.48 8.03 5.24
N ARG A 51 -0.42 8.65 6.44
CA ARG A 51 -1.30 9.75 6.84
C ARG A 51 -1.22 10.88 5.81
N GLY A 52 -2.37 11.42 5.41
CA GLY A 52 -2.43 12.50 4.42
C GLY A 52 -2.19 12.08 2.97
N GLY A 53 -1.80 10.82 2.73
CA GLY A 53 -1.47 10.30 1.42
C GLY A 53 -0.30 11.04 0.74
N PHE A 54 -0.17 10.81 -0.56
CA PHE A 54 0.88 11.40 -1.38
C PHE A 54 0.79 12.94 -1.44
N GLY A 55 -0.42 13.50 -1.37
CA GLY A 55 -0.62 14.95 -1.41
C GLY A 55 0.05 15.66 -0.23
N GLU A 56 -0.08 15.11 0.98
CA GLU A 56 0.57 15.68 2.16
C GLU A 56 2.07 15.43 2.17
N TRP A 57 2.52 14.23 1.76
CA TRP A 57 3.95 13.91 1.58
C TRP A 57 4.66 14.95 0.70
N ARG A 58 4.07 15.27 -0.46
CA ARG A 58 4.62 16.28 -1.38
C ARG A 58 4.58 17.69 -0.76
N ARG A 59 3.48 18.08 -0.09
CA ARG A 59 3.37 19.40 0.56
C ARG A 59 4.39 19.57 1.68
N ALA A 60 4.77 18.49 2.35
CA ALA A 60 5.81 18.48 3.37
C ALA A 60 7.24 18.54 2.78
N GLY A 61 7.40 18.68 1.45
CA GLY A 61 8.70 18.79 0.80
C GLY A 61 9.50 17.47 0.79
N GLN A 62 8.84 16.34 1.01
CA GLN A 62 9.51 15.04 1.05
C GLN A 62 9.93 14.59 -0.37
N PRO A 63 10.95 13.71 -0.50
CA PRO A 63 11.43 13.24 -1.79
C PRO A 63 10.33 12.57 -2.62
N VAL A 64 10.27 12.89 -3.92
CA VAL A 64 9.36 12.28 -4.88
C VAL A 64 10.13 11.92 -6.16
N ALA A 65 9.86 10.73 -6.72
CA ALA A 65 10.40 10.35 -8.01
C ALA A 65 9.55 10.92 -9.14
N GLU A 66 10.18 11.27 -10.26
CA GLU A 66 9.45 11.62 -11.48
C GLU A 66 8.81 10.37 -12.09
N ARG A 67 7.55 10.50 -12.52
CA ARG A 67 6.89 9.43 -13.27
C ARG A 67 7.40 9.50 -14.72
N PRO A 68 8.07 8.48 -15.24
CA PRO A 68 8.48 8.48 -16.64
C PRO A 68 7.25 8.63 -17.54
N ALA A 69 7.40 9.38 -18.63
CA ALA A 69 6.36 9.48 -19.65
C ALA A 69 6.06 8.08 -20.19
N ARG A 70 4.78 7.71 -20.24
CA ARG A 70 4.39 6.52 -20.99
C ARG A 70 4.51 6.89 -22.47
N GLY A 71 5.50 6.32 -23.14
CA GLY A 71 5.55 6.30 -24.60
C GLY A 71 4.41 5.47 -25.18
#